data_AF-A0AAU3HW78-F1
#
_entry.id   AF-A0AAU3HW78-F1
#
_cell.length_a   1.000
_cell.length_b   1.000
_cell.length_c   1.000
_cell.angle_alpha   90.00
_cell.angle_beta   90.00
_cell.angle_gamma   90.00
#
_symmetry.space_group_name_H-M   'P 1'
#
loop_
_entity.id
_entity.type
_entity.pdbx_description
1 polymer ?
#
loop_
_entity_poly.entity_id
_entity_poly.type
_entity_poly.pdbx_seq_one_letter_code
_entity_poly.pdbx_strand_id
1 'polypeptide(L)'
;MTTMARETATSAVPARPAATGQDPDPVRPAGAGVAPGAGAASRAGEIRRHELATFLRSRRERITPEQVQLPRGRRRRTPGLRREEVAQLSAVGVTWYTWIEQGRDIQVSEQVLDALARTLLLDTSERAHLFQLAGAVDPTPAAQCAVITPALRQVLTQLEPVPACIQNSRYDILAYNRTYARLMMRDLDTVPPADRNCVLLAYTNAEWRASIVLLDETTRLMAAKLRASMAGHLGEPAWKTLLKRLRAESAEFRENWDRYEVAATRGKTKKFANPYVGLVTVDHTDLWLAPDLGARMVTYPPHDEESRERLEKLHAIVLEAEAEAEAEARAENEDRAGARSRVEAAGAV
;
A
#
# COMPACT_ATOMS: atom_id res chain seq x y z
N MET A 1 50.35 13.61 50.40
CA MET A 1 50.44 12.52 51.38
C MET A 1 49.88 11.27 50.71
N THR A 2 50.76 10.42 50.17
CA THR A 2 51.19 9.11 50.73
C THR A 2 50.12 8.05 50.40
N THR A 3 50.34 6.91 49.73
CA THR A 3 51.52 6.03 49.70
C THR A 3 51.40 5.03 48.53
N MET A 4 52.51 4.73 47.85
CA MET A 4 52.73 3.51 47.06
C MET A 4 53.15 2.33 47.96
N ALA A 5 52.84 1.08 47.57
CA ALA A 5 53.68 -0.13 47.70
C ALA A 5 52.90 -1.30 47.06
N ARG A 6 53.35 -2.11 46.07
CA ARG A 6 54.63 -2.72 45.67
C ARG A 6 54.99 -3.98 46.48
N GLU A 7 54.96 -5.14 45.82
CA GLU A 7 55.78 -6.37 46.01
C GLU A 7 55.31 -7.41 44.94
N THR A 8 56.03 -7.82 43.88
CA THR A 8 57.32 -8.54 43.66
C THR A 8 57.32 -10.05 43.93
N ALA A 9 57.43 -10.86 42.86
CA ALA A 9 58.29 -12.05 42.66
C ALA A 9 57.96 -12.65 41.27
N THR A 10 58.80 -12.71 40.23
CA THR A 10 60.15 -13.30 40.02
C THR A 10 60.11 -14.75 39.49
N SER A 11 60.88 -14.99 38.41
CA SER A 11 61.38 -16.27 37.85
C SER A 11 60.42 -17.14 37.01
N ALA A 12 60.80 -17.77 35.89
CA ALA A 12 62.06 -17.87 35.17
C ALA A 12 61.82 -18.38 33.73
N VAL A 13 62.70 -18.01 32.81
CA VAL A 13 62.89 -18.56 31.44
C VAL A 13 64.00 -19.63 31.51
N PRO A 14 63.89 -20.75 30.77
CA PRO A 14 64.78 -21.03 29.62
C PRO A 14 64.04 -21.84 28.53
N ALA A 15 64.51 -22.14 27.31
CA ALA A 15 65.57 -21.70 26.41
C ALA A 15 65.16 -22.22 25.01
N ARG A 16 65.60 -21.54 23.95
CA ARG A 16 65.57 -22.05 22.55
C ARG A 16 66.59 -23.17 22.37
N PRO A 17 66.42 -24.01 21.33
CA PRO A 17 67.48 -23.99 20.31
C PRO A 17 67.01 -24.10 18.85
N ALA A 18 67.91 -23.55 18.02
CA ALA A 18 68.35 -23.95 16.68
C ALA A 18 67.37 -24.02 15.49
N ALA A 19 67.76 -23.22 14.49
CA ALA A 19 67.27 -23.21 13.13
C ALA A 19 67.85 -24.37 12.30
N THR A 20 67.07 -24.81 11.32
CA THR A 20 67.60 -25.43 10.09
C THR A 20 66.75 -24.89 8.94
N GLY A 21 67.40 -24.23 7.98
CA GLY A 21 66.75 -23.64 6.82
C GLY A 21 66.55 -24.67 5.71
N GLN A 22 65.48 -24.51 4.94
CA GLN A 22 65.45 -24.85 3.52
C GLN A 22 64.27 -24.13 2.85
N ASP A 23 64.57 -23.40 1.79
CA ASP A 23 63.67 -22.76 0.83
C ASP A 23 64.00 -23.41 -0.54
N PRO A 24 63.21 -23.24 -1.62
CA PRO A 24 61.76 -23.32 -1.78
C PRO A 24 61.38 -24.29 -2.94
N ASP A 25 60.11 -24.68 -3.06
CA ASP A 25 59.57 -25.22 -4.33
C ASP A 25 58.03 -25.05 -4.38
N PRO A 26 57.37 -25.12 -5.56
CA PRO A 26 56.89 -23.91 -6.22
C PRO A 26 55.37 -23.71 -6.15
N VAL A 27 54.99 -22.48 -6.45
CA VAL A 27 53.64 -21.93 -6.66
C VAL A 27 52.65 -22.93 -7.26
N ARG A 28 51.58 -23.25 -6.49
CA ARG A 28 50.29 -23.74 -7.03
C ARG A 28 49.34 -22.55 -7.23
N PRO A 29 48.58 -22.52 -8.33
CA PRO A 29 47.86 -21.34 -8.75
C PRO A 29 46.67 -21.04 -7.84
N ALA A 30 46.42 -19.74 -7.72
CA ALA A 30 45.36 -19.10 -6.96
C ALA A 30 44.02 -19.87 -7.01
N GLY A 31 43.47 -20.15 -5.83
CA GLY A 31 42.05 -20.41 -5.69
C GLY A 31 41.30 -19.22 -6.27
N ALA A 32 40.49 -19.50 -7.30
CA ALA A 32 39.56 -18.56 -7.87
C ALA A 32 38.70 -17.98 -6.73
N GLY A 33 38.93 -16.71 -6.42
CA GLY A 33 38.08 -15.96 -5.52
C GLY A 33 36.67 -15.95 -6.09
N VAL A 34 35.77 -16.72 -5.48
CA VAL A 34 34.35 -16.55 -5.68
C VAL A 34 34.04 -15.13 -5.24
N ALA A 35 33.70 -14.27 -6.20
CA ALA A 35 33.29 -12.90 -5.91
C ALA A 35 32.18 -12.91 -4.84
N PRO A 36 32.33 -12.18 -3.73
CA PRO A 36 31.39 -12.25 -2.60
C PRO A 36 29.96 -11.79 -2.94
N GLY A 37 29.71 -11.26 -4.14
CA GLY A 37 28.39 -10.86 -4.63
C GLY A 37 27.59 -11.95 -5.38
N ALA A 38 28.24 -12.93 -6.02
CA ALA A 38 27.53 -13.92 -6.85
C ALA A 38 26.77 -14.96 -6.01
N GLY A 39 27.34 -15.36 -4.87
CA GLY A 39 26.70 -16.28 -3.92
C GLY A 39 25.51 -15.66 -3.19
N ALA A 40 25.53 -14.35 -2.92
CA ALA A 40 24.43 -13.64 -2.28
C ALA A 40 23.23 -13.45 -3.23
N ALA A 41 23.48 -13.14 -4.50
CA ALA A 41 22.44 -13.05 -5.53
C ALA A 41 21.79 -14.41 -5.83
N SER A 42 22.59 -15.48 -5.86
CA SER A 42 22.10 -16.86 -6.01
C SER A 42 21.22 -17.30 -4.83
N ARG A 43 21.64 -17.04 -3.58
CA ARG A 43 20.83 -17.32 -2.38
C ARG A 43 19.54 -16.49 -2.35
N ALA A 44 19.60 -15.21 -2.72
CA ALA A 44 18.42 -14.36 -2.76
C ALA A 44 17.40 -14.84 -3.81
N GLY A 45 17.87 -15.33 -4.97
CA GLY A 45 17.02 -15.95 -5.99
C GLY A 45 16.39 -17.26 -5.50
N GLU A 46 17.15 -18.09 -4.80
CA GLU A 46 16.66 -19.36 -4.23
C GLU A 46 15.60 -19.15 -3.15
N ILE A 47 15.83 -18.20 -2.23
CA ILE A 47 14.84 -17.79 -1.23
C ILE A 47 13.57 -17.31 -1.94
N ARG A 48 13.70 -16.43 -2.94
CA ARG A 48 12.53 -15.88 -3.64
C ARG A 48 11.71 -16.95 -4.36
N ARG A 49 12.36 -17.95 -4.98
CA ARG A 49 11.68 -19.09 -5.60
C ARG A 49 10.95 -19.96 -4.57
N HIS A 50 11.53 -20.14 -3.39
CA HIS A 50 10.90 -20.89 -2.31
C HIS A 50 9.67 -20.16 -1.75
N GLU A 51 9.76 -18.84 -1.60
CA GLU A 51 8.63 -17.98 -1.21
C GLU A 51 7.52 -18.00 -2.27
N LEU A 52 7.86 -17.93 -3.56
CA LEU A 52 6.89 -18.07 -4.67
C LEU A 52 6.16 -19.42 -4.63
N ALA A 53 6.91 -20.50 -4.41
CA ALA A 53 6.35 -21.84 -4.30
C ALA A 53 5.38 -21.99 -3.11
N THR A 54 5.76 -21.40 -1.97
CA THR A 54 4.96 -21.43 -0.74
C THR A 54 3.70 -20.58 -0.89
N PHE A 55 3.83 -19.40 -1.49
CA PHE A 55 2.72 -18.50 -1.78
C PHE A 55 1.68 -19.16 -2.70
N LEU A 56 2.10 -19.72 -3.84
CA LEU A 56 1.19 -20.38 -4.77
C LEU A 56 0.49 -21.60 -4.16
N ARG A 57 1.21 -22.38 -3.34
CA ARG A 57 0.64 -23.52 -2.61
C ARG A 57 -0.45 -23.08 -1.65
N SER A 58 -0.18 -22.05 -0.84
CA SER A 58 -1.13 -21.48 0.10
C SER A 58 -2.40 -20.98 -0.60
N ARG A 59 -2.25 -20.27 -1.73
CA ARG A 59 -3.38 -19.75 -2.51
C ARG A 59 -4.21 -20.86 -3.15
N ARG A 60 -3.56 -21.88 -3.71
CA ARG A 60 -4.25 -23.06 -4.26
C ARG A 60 -5.10 -23.79 -3.22
N GLU A 61 -4.57 -23.95 -2.01
CA GLU A 61 -5.25 -24.69 -0.93
C GLU A 61 -6.42 -23.92 -0.31
N ARG A 62 -6.45 -22.59 -0.48
CA ARG A 62 -7.52 -21.70 -0.01
C ARG A 62 -8.75 -21.67 -0.92
N ILE A 63 -8.59 -21.94 -2.22
CA ILE A 63 -9.68 -21.82 -3.22
C ILE A 63 -10.44 -23.13 -3.35
N THR A 64 -11.76 -23.06 -3.28
CA THR A 64 -12.61 -24.23 -3.49
C THR A 64 -12.93 -24.43 -4.98
N PRO A 65 -13.13 -25.68 -5.44
CA PRO A 65 -13.53 -25.97 -6.81
C PRO A 65 -14.75 -25.18 -7.28
N GLU A 66 -15.73 -24.95 -6.40
CA GLU A 66 -16.94 -24.16 -6.71
C GLU A 66 -16.64 -22.72 -7.10
N GLN A 67 -15.64 -22.10 -6.48
CA GLN A 67 -15.29 -20.70 -6.75
C GLN A 67 -14.78 -20.50 -8.18
N VAL A 68 -14.31 -21.58 -8.81
CA VAL A 68 -13.83 -21.62 -10.19
C VAL A 68 -14.72 -22.49 -11.10
N GLN A 69 -15.98 -22.70 -10.70
CA GLN A 69 -17.01 -23.42 -11.46
C GLN A 69 -16.67 -24.89 -11.77
N LEU A 70 -15.79 -25.52 -10.98
CA LEU A 70 -15.48 -26.94 -11.07
C LEU A 70 -16.37 -27.76 -10.10
N PRO A 71 -16.90 -28.92 -10.53
CA PRO A 71 -17.67 -29.78 -9.65
C PRO A 71 -16.81 -30.36 -8.52
N ARG A 72 -17.36 -30.40 -7.29
CA ARG A 72 -16.78 -31.15 -6.17
C ARG A 72 -16.84 -32.66 -6.46
N GLY A 73 -15.80 -33.18 -7.12
CA GLY A 73 -15.65 -34.63 -7.37
C GLY A 73 -15.68 -35.47 -6.07
N ARG A 74 -16.11 -36.74 -6.17
CA ARG A 74 -16.23 -37.66 -5.01
C ARG A 74 -14.84 -38.05 -4.46
N ARG A 75 -14.64 -37.88 -3.14
CA ARG A 75 -13.41 -38.12 -2.33
C ARG A 75 -12.19 -37.26 -2.71
N ARG A 76 -12.04 -36.12 -2.03
CA ARG A 76 -10.82 -35.28 -2.07
C ARG A 76 -10.00 -35.43 -0.78
N ARG A 77 -8.66 -35.51 -0.92
CA ARG A 77 -7.69 -35.45 0.20
C ARG A 77 -7.09 -34.05 0.39
N THR A 78 -7.20 -33.18 -0.61
CA THR A 78 -6.68 -31.81 -0.58
C THR A 78 -7.84 -30.85 -0.31
N PRO A 79 -7.72 -29.89 0.63
CA PRO A 79 -8.82 -29.00 1.01
C PRO A 79 -9.25 -28.02 -0.10
N GLY A 80 -8.33 -27.62 -0.98
CA GLY A 80 -8.60 -26.69 -2.10
C GLY A 80 -8.41 -27.32 -3.49
N LEU A 81 -7.96 -26.51 -4.45
CA LEU A 81 -7.71 -26.93 -5.81
C LEU A 81 -6.53 -27.93 -5.90
N ARG A 82 -6.61 -28.86 -6.84
CA ARG A 82 -5.51 -29.76 -7.22
C ARG A 82 -4.56 -29.04 -8.17
N ARG A 83 -3.32 -29.51 -8.24
CA ARG A 83 -2.32 -28.99 -9.20
C ARG A 83 -2.80 -29.11 -10.65
N GLU A 84 -3.46 -30.22 -10.97
CA GLU A 84 -4.07 -30.48 -12.27
C GLU A 84 -5.17 -29.47 -12.61
N GLU A 85 -5.98 -29.08 -11.62
CA GLU A 85 -7.08 -28.15 -11.80
C GLU A 85 -6.58 -26.72 -12.01
N VAL A 86 -5.57 -26.28 -11.26
CA VAL A 86 -4.94 -24.98 -11.47
C VAL A 86 -4.26 -24.92 -12.84
N ALA A 87 -3.52 -25.97 -13.20
CA ALA A 87 -2.86 -26.08 -14.49
C ALA A 87 -3.86 -26.01 -15.66
N GLN A 88 -4.97 -26.73 -15.56
CA GLN A 88 -6.05 -26.68 -16.55
C GLN A 88 -6.67 -25.27 -16.66
N LEU A 89 -7.04 -24.66 -15.54
CA LEU A 89 -7.69 -23.36 -15.51
C LEU A 89 -6.76 -22.20 -15.94
N SER A 90 -5.45 -22.36 -15.76
CA SER A 90 -4.44 -21.38 -16.17
C SER A 90 -3.87 -21.64 -17.57
N ALA A 91 -4.32 -22.70 -18.26
CA ALA A 91 -3.78 -23.16 -19.54
C ALA A 91 -2.25 -23.41 -19.49
N VAL A 92 -1.76 -23.93 -18.37
CA VAL A 92 -0.36 -24.27 -18.11
C VAL A 92 -0.21 -25.79 -18.00
N GLY A 93 0.95 -26.33 -18.38
CA GLY A 93 1.23 -27.77 -18.19
C GLY A 93 1.28 -28.16 -16.70
N VAL A 94 0.65 -29.28 -16.32
CA VAL A 94 0.62 -29.79 -14.94
C VAL A 94 2.02 -29.97 -14.34
N THR A 95 2.94 -30.54 -15.13
CA THR A 95 4.34 -30.72 -14.76
C THR A 95 5.04 -29.40 -14.48
N TRP A 96 4.72 -28.38 -15.28
CA TRP A 96 5.32 -27.06 -15.18
C TRP A 96 4.83 -26.31 -13.93
N TYR A 97 3.52 -26.34 -13.65
CA TYR A 97 2.97 -25.80 -12.40
C TYR A 97 3.54 -26.51 -11.17
N THR A 98 3.76 -27.83 -11.26
CA THR A 98 4.40 -28.61 -10.19
C THR A 98 5.83 -28.16 -9.92
N TRP A 99 6.60 -27.80 -10.96
CA TRP A 99 7.96 -27.28 -10.78
C TRP A 99 8.00 -25.91 -10.11
N ILE A 100 7.02 -25.05 -10.38
CA ILE A 100 6.90 -23.78 -9.66
C ILE A 100 6.64 -24.04 -8.17
N GLU A 101 5.69 -24.91 -7.84
CA GLU A 101 5.38 -25.25 -6.43
C GLU A 101 6.51 -26.02 -5.71
N GLN A 102 7.51 -26.51 -6.44
CA GLN A 102 8.71 -27.13 -5.91
C GLN A 102 9.87 -26.14 -5.75
N GLY A 103 9.72 -24.88 -6.19
CA GLY A 103 10.76 -23.87 -6.14
C GLY A 103 11.95 -24.16 -7.07
N ARG A 104 11.74 -24.94 -8.13
CA ARG A 104 12.80 -25.24 -9.12
C ARG A 104 13.23 -23.96 -9.83
N ASP A 105 14.48 -23.93 -10.29
CA ASP A 105 15.00 -22.81 -11.05
C ASP A 105 14.47 -22.84 -12.50
N ILE A 106 13.30 -22.23 -12.69
CA ILE A 106 12.63 -22.10 -13.99
C ILE A 106 12.22 -20.65 -14.19
N GLN A 107 12.30 -20.17 -15.44
CA GLN A 107 11.82 -18.85 -15.83
C GLN A 107 10.31 -18.91 -16.07
N VAL A 108 9.56 -18.06 -15.37
CA VAL A 108 8.10 -17.96 -15.46
C VAL A 108 7.77 -16.71 -16.26
N SER A 109 7.03 -16.84 -17.36
CA SER A 109 6.65 -15.69 -18.18
C SER A 109 5.55 -14.86 -17.52
N GLU A 110 5.49 -13.56 -17.84
CA GLU A 110 4.45 -12.63 -17.39
C GLU A 110 3.04 -13.11 -17.74
N GLN A 111 2.87 -13.70 -18.93
CA GLN A 111 1.59 -14.28 -19.36
C GLN A 111 1.13 -15.42 -18.44
N VAL A 112 2.06 -16.23 -17.95
CA VAL A 112 1.72 -17.34 -17.05
C VAL A 112 1.44 -16.82 -15.65
N LEU A 113 2.19 -15.83 -15.15
CA LEU A 113 1.88 -15.16 -13.88
C LEU A 113 0.49 -14.50 -13.92
N ASP A 114 0.14 -13.89 -15.06
CA ASP A 114 -1.16 -13.28 -15.27
C ASP A 114 -2.30 -14.32 -15.27
N ALA A 115 -2.11 -15.43 -15.97
CA ALA A 115 -3.05 -16.54 -15.97
C ALA A 115 -3.23 -17.14 -14.57
N LEU A 116 -2.13 -17.38 -13.85
CA LEU A 116 -2.16 -17.88 -12.48
C LEU A 116 -2.86 -16.91 -11.53
N ALA A 117 -2.63 -15.61 -11.66
CA ALA A 117 -3.30 -14.60 -10.85
C ALA A 117 -4.82 -14.62 -11.05
N ARG A 118 -5.30 -14.76 -12.30
CA ARG A 118 -6.73 -14.89 -12.60
C ARG A 118 -7.31 -16.20 -12.08
N THR A 119 -6.64 -17.33 -12.35
CA THR A 119 -7.08 -18.67 -11.94
C THR A 119 -7.16 -18.81 -10.42
N LEU A 120 -6.22 -18.20 -9.71
CA LEU A 120 -6.18 -18.21 -8.25
C LEU A 120 -6.97 -17.05 -7.63
N LEU A 121 -7.74 -16.31 -8.42
CA LEU A 121 -8.57 -15.19 -7.96
C LEU A 121 -7.80 -14.22 -7.05
N LEU A 122 -6.52 -13.98 -7.38
CA LEU A 122 -5.62 -13.16 -6.55
C LEU A 122 -6.11 -11.72 -6.54
N ASP A 123 -6.10 -11.12 -5.35
CA ASP A 123 -6.36 -9.69 -5.22
C ASP A 123 -5.19 -8.85 -5.78
N THR A 124 -5.39 -7.53 -5.88
CA THR A 124 -4.39 -6.62 -6.46
C THR A 124 -3.05 -6.64 -5.72
N SER A 125 -3.06 -6.83 -4.41
CA SER A 125 -1.85 -6.89 -3.57
C SER A 125 -1.14 -8.24 -3.74
N GLU A 126 -1.90 -9.31 -3.78
CA GLU A 126 -1.43 -10.68 -4.01
C GLU A 126 -0.87 -10.86 -5.41
N ARG A 127 -1.48 -10.20 -6.41
CA ARG A 127 -0.95 -10.11 -7.77
C ARG A 127 0.36 -9.33 -7.77
N ALA A 128 0.41 -8.13 -7.19
CA ALA A 128 1.65 -7.36 -7.12
C ALA A 128 2.77 -8.15 -6.43
N HIS A 129 2.43 -8.88 -5.36
CA HIS A 129 3.34 -9.77 -4.65
C HIS A 129 3.80 -10.96 -5.50
N LEU A 130 2.90 -11.58 -6.26
CA LEU A 130 3.21 -12.66 -7.20
C LEU A 130 4.25 -12.22 -8.23
N PHE A 131 4.03 -11.07 -8.89
CA PHE A 131 4.95 -10.53 -9.90
C PHE A 131 6.29 -10.12 -9.27
N GLN A 132 6.27 -9.58 -8.05
CA GLN A 132 7.48 -9.26 -7.30
C GLN A 132 8.30 -10.51 -6.92
N LEU A 133 7.65 -11.59 -6.46
CA LEU A 133 8.31 -12.86 -6.16
C LEU A 133 8.82 -13.56 -7.43
N ALA A 134 8.15 -13.40 -8.55
CA ALA A 134 8.64 -13.90 -9.82
C ALA A 134 9.76 -13.04 -10.44
N GLY A 135 9.97 -11.82 -9.94
CA GLY A 135 10.93 -10.87 -10.50
C GLY A 135 10.52 -10.32 -11.87
N ALA A 136 9.22 -10.30 -12.17
CA ALA A 136 8.64 -9.86 -13.44
C ALA A 136 7.84 -8.55 -13.27
N VAL A 137 7.59 -7.83 -14.36
CA VAL A 137 6.80 -6.60 -14.35
C VAL A 137 5.33 -6.96 -14.60
N ASP A 138 4.41 -6.35 -13.84
CA ASP A 138 2.98 -6.59 -14.05
C ASP A 138 2.48 -5.81 -15.29
N PRO A 139 1.98 -6.48 -16.34
CA PRO A 139 1.48 -5.83 -17.55
C PRO A 139 0.13 -5.11 -17.35
N THR A 140 -0.59 -5.41 -16.28
CA THR A 140 -1.94 -4.86 -16.02
C THR A 140 -2.11 -4.54 -14.53
N PRO A 141 -1.65 -3.37 -14.05
CA PRO A 141 -1.98 -2.90 -12.71
C PRO A 141 -3.51 -2.74 -12.63
N ALA A 142 -4.20 -3.65 -11.94
CA ALA A 142 -5.65 -3.65 -11.89
C ALA A 142 -6.17 -2.32 -11.32
N ALA A 143 -6.83 -1.53 -12.17
CA ALA A 143 -7.33 -0.18 -11.88
C ALA A 143 -8.58 -0.13 -10.97
N GLN A 144 -8.89 -1.20 -10.21
CA GLN A 144 -10.07 -1.25 -9.34
C GLN A 144 -9.72 -1.95 -8.03
N CYS A 145 -9.68 -1.19 -6.92
CA CYS A 145 -9.50 -1.74 -5.58
C CYS A 145 -10.71 -2.63 -5.20
N ALA A 146 -10.51 -3.94 -5.10
CA ALA A 146 -11.53 -4.94 -4.72
C ALA A 146 -12.19 -4.69 -3.35
N VAL A 147 -11.60 -3.82 -2.51
CA VAL A 147 -12.13 -3.47 -1.19
C VAL A 147 -13.39 -2.59 -1.29
N ILE A 148 -13.58 -1.81 -2.36
CA ILE A 148 -14.72 -0.88 -2.43
C ILE A 148 -15.88 -1.54 -3.16
N THR A 149 -16.71 -2.23 -2.39
CA THR A 149 -17.99 -2.74 -2.89
C THR A 149 -19.03 -1.62 -3.00
N PRO A 150 -20.05 -1.78 -3.85
CA PRO A 150 -21.20 -0.86 -3.88
C PRO A 150 -21.85 -0.70 -2.49
N ALA A 151 -21.91 -1.78 -1.71
CA ALA A 151 -22.42 -1.76 -0.34
C ALA A 151 -21.60 -0.85 0.58
N LEU A 152 -20.26 -0.85 0.48
CA LEU A 152 -19.41 0.05 1.26
C LEU A 152 -19.55 1.51 0.84
N ARG A 153 -19.78 1.79 -0.45
CA ARG A 153 -20.13 3.15 -0.90
C ARG A 153 -21.47 3.60 -0.31
N GLN A 154 -22.46 2.71 -0.27
CA GLN A 154 -23.75 3.00 0.34
C GLN A 154 -23.61 3.29 1.85
N VAL A 155 -22.77 2.55 2.57
CA VAL A 155 -22.46 2.83 3.98
C VAL A 155 -21.84 4.21 4.14
N LEU A 156 -20.87 4.59 3.29
CA LEU A 156 -20.27 5.94 3.32
C LEU A 156 -21.32 7.04 3.13
N THR A 157 -22.26 6.85 2.21
CA THR A 157 -23.37 7.79 2.00
C THR A 157 -24.30 7.84 3.23
N GLN A 158 -24.63 6.71 3.84
CA GLN A 158 -25.50 6.67 5.03
C GLN A 158 -24.87 7.25 6.29
N LEU A 159 -23.54 7.37 6.33
CA LEU A 159 -22.84 8.03 7.44
C LEU A 159 -22.96 9.55 7.40
N GLU A 160 -23.37 10.15 6.28
CA GLU A 160 -23.57 11.59 6.22
C GLU A 160 -24.66 12.02 7.21
N PRO A 161 -24.44 13.11 8.00
CA PRO A 161 -23.45 14.18 7.82
C PRO A 161 -22.07 13.93 8.44
N VAL A 162 -21.81 12.76 9.04
CA VAL A 162 -20.49 12.47 9.64
C VAL A 162 -19.44 12.26 8.54
N PRO A 163 -18.33 13.02 8.51
CA PRO A 163 -17.26 12.83 7.55
C PRO A 163 -16.60 11.45 7.67
N ALA A 164 -16.52 10.73 6.55
CA ALA A 164 -15.90 9.42 6.49
C ALA A 164 -15.13 9.18 5.18
N CYS A 165 -14.00 8.47 5.29
CA CYS A 165 -13.25 8.00 4.12
C CYS A 165 -12.69 6.59 4.35
N ILE A 166 -12.44 5.88 3.26
CA ILE A 166 -11.75 4.59 3.24
C ILE A 166 -10.36 4.83 2.69
N GLN A 167 -9.36 4.39 3.42
CA GLN A 167 -7.96 4.50 3.02
C GLN A 167 -7.21 3.18 3.20
N ASN A 168 -6.18 2.97 2.37
CA ASN A 168 -5.28 1.83 2.49
C ASN A 168 -4.15 2.08 3.53
N SER A 169 -3.28 1.09 3.71
CA SER A 169 -2.11 1.19 4.62
C SER A 169 -1.12 2.30 4.23
N ARG A 170 -1.06 2.66 2.95
CA ARG A 170 -0.25 3.77 2.41
C ARG A 170 -0.88 5.15 2.59
N TYR A 171 -2.09 5.23 3.17
CA TYR A 171 -2.89 6.45 3.27
C TYR A 171 -3.44 6.96 1.93
N ASP A 172 -3.51 6.11 0.90
CA ASP A 172 -4.24 6.44 -0.32
C ASP A 172 -5.74 6.41 -0.03
N ILE A 173 -6.45 7.44 -0.45
CA ILE A 173 -7.90 7.58 -0.30
C ILE A 173 -8.55 6.77 -1.41
N LEU A 174 -9.23 5.70 -1.03
CA LEU A 174 -9.88 4.79 -1.98
C LEU A 174 -11.32 5.24 -2.27
N ALA A 175 -12.04 5.67 -1.24
CA ALA A 175 -13.41 6.19 -1.32
C ALA A 175 -13.65 7.17 -0.17
N TYR A 176 -14.61 8.07 -0.34
CA TYR A 176 -15.00 9.04 0.68
C TYR A 176 -16.46 9.43 0.50
N ASN A 177 -17.06 9.96 1.57
CA ASN A 177 -18.35 10.63 1.47
C ASN A 177 -18.17 12.12 1.21
N ARG A 178 -19.26 12.79 0.83
CA ARG A 178 -19.20 14.15 0.29
C ARG A 178 -18.83 15.15 1.39
N THR A 179 -19.33 14.92 2.61
CA THR A 179 -18.97 15.75 3.76
C THR A 179 -17.47 15.67 4.08
N TYR A 180 -16.83 14.51 3.92
CA TYR A 180 -15.38 14.39 4.09
C TYR A 180 -14.61 15.19 3.06
N ALA A 181 -14.99 15.09 1.78
CA ALA A 181 -14.36 15.88 0.72
C ALA A 181 -14.42 17.38 1.06
N ARG A 182 -15.63 17.88 1.36
CA ARG A 182 -15.86 19.30 1.65
C ARG A 182 -15.26 19.78 2.97
N LEU A 183 -15.10 18.89 3.96
CA LEU A 183 -14.43 19.22 5.22
C LEU A 183 -12.94 19.49 4.98
N MET A 184 -12.30 18.68 4.14
CA MET A 184 -10.85 18.70 3.94
C MET A 184 -10.41 19.73 2.89
N MET A 185 -11.19 19.91 1.82
CA MET A 185 -10.92 20.87 0.74
C MET A 185 -12.19 21.19 -0.06
N ARG A 186 -12.11 22.10 -1.04
CA ARG A 186 -13.32 22.49 -1.81
C ARG A 186 -13.85 21.36 -2.68
N ASP A 187 -12.95 20.72 -3.43
CA ASP A 187 -13.28 19.63 -4.34
C ASP A 187 -12.13 18.63 -4.43
N LEU A 188 -12.30 17.48 -3.77
CA LEU A 188 -11.33 16.39 -3.80
C LEU A 188 -11.32 15.66 -5.15
N ASP A 189 -12.38 15.81 -5.97
CA ASP A 189 -12.46 15.16 -7.27
C ASP A 189 -11.56 15.82 -8.32
N THR A 190 -11.20 17.08 -8.13
CA THR A 190 -10.17 17.77 -8.95
C THR A 190 -8.77 17.15 -8.80
N VAL A 191 -8.50 16.45 -7.69
CA VAL A 191 -7.21 15.82 -7.44
C VAL A 191 -7.14 14.50 -8.24
N PRO A 192 -6.10 14.26 -9.05
CA PRO A 192 -5.94 12.99 -9.75
C PRO A 192 -5.90 11.81 -8.77
N PRO A 193 -6.49 10.64 -9.09
CA PRO A 193 -6.52 9.49 -8.17
C PRO A 193 -5.14 9.06 -7.65
N ALA A 194 -4.07 9.22 -8.44
CA ALA A 194 -2.70 8.92 -8.04
C ALA A 194 -2.13 9.88 -6.98
N ASP A 195 -2.76 11.03 -6.81
CA ASP A 195 -2.36 12.11 -5.89
C ASP A 195 -3.28 12.19 -4.66
N ARG A 196 -4.37 11.40 -4.63
CA ARG A 196 -5.31 11.29 -3.52
C ARG A 196 -4.72 10.46 -2.38
N ASN A 197 -3.71 11.00 -1.71
CA ASN A 197 -3.10 10.41 -0.53
C ASN A 197 -3.10 11.43 0.63
N CYS A 198 -3.61 11.04 1.80
CA CYS A 198 -3.77 11.96 2.93
C CYS A 198 -2.44 12.57 3.39
N VAL A 199 -1.34 11.79 3.35
CA VAL A 199 -0.02 12.29 3.73
C VAL A 199 0.50 13.23 2.64
N LEU A 200 0.38 12.84 1.37
CA LEU A 200 0.81 13.70 0.26
C LEU A 200 0.10 15.06 0.30
N LEU A 201 -1.23 15.06 0.37
CA LEU A 201 -2.04 16.28 0.40
C LEU A 201 -1.73 17.18 1.60
N ALA A 202 -1.45 16.60 2.77
CA ALA A 202 -1.03 17.37 3.94
C ALA A 202 0.33 18.07 3.77
N TYR A 203 1.17 17.64 2.82
CA TYR A 203 2.46 18.26 2.54
C TYR A 203 2.50 19.11 1.26
N THR A 204 1.59 18.88 0.30
CA THR A 204 1.67 19.51 -1.03
C THR A 204 0.47 20.39 -1.38
N ASN A 205 -0.72 20.13 -0.83
CA ASN A 205 -1.94 20.84 -1.19
C ASN A 205 -2.24 21.98 -0.20
N ALA A 206 -2.34 23.21 -0.69
CA ALA A 206 -2.55 24.39 0.15
C ALA A 206 -3.91 24.41 0.85
N GLU A 207 -4.99 23.98 0.19
CA GLU A 207 -6.33 23.93 0.80
C GLU A 207 -6.40 22.88 1.90
N TRP A 208 -5.84 21.69 1.63
CA TRP A 208 -5.78 20.61 2.62
C TRP A 208 -4.95 21.02 3.85
N ARG A 209 -3.87 21.77 3.64
CA ARG A 209 -3.04 22.30 4.72
C ARG A 209 -3.79 23.34 5.54
N ALA A 210 -4.53 24.23 4.88
CA ALA A 210 -5.33 25.26 5.53
C ALA A 210 -6.47 24.67 6.37
N SER A 211 -6.96 23.47 6.05
CA SER A 211 -8.00 22.82 6.84
C SER A 211 -7.51 22.19 8.13
N ILE A 212 -6.20 21.97 8.30
CA ILE A 212 -5.62 21.36 9.49
C ILE A 212 -5.13 22.46 10.45
N VAL A 213 -5.74 22.54 11.63
CA VAL A 213 -5.39 23.58 12.63
C VAL A 213 -4.00 23.39 13.22
N LEU A 214 -3.69 22.17 13.67
CA LEU A 214 -2.39 21.80 14.25
C LEU A 214 -1.51 21.16 13.17
N LEU A 215 -1.26 21.90 12.08
CA LEU A 215 -0.61 21.39 10.89
C LEU A 215 0.75 20.77 11.21
N ASP A 216 1.65 21.54 11.84
CA ASP A 216 3.01 21.09 12.14
C ASP A 216 3.04 19.82 13.01
N GLU A 217 2.14 19.72 13.98
CA GLU A 217 2.01 18.52 14.81
C GLU A 217 1.47 17.33 14.01
N THR A 218 0.48 17.59 13.17
CA THR A 218 -0.17 16.57 12.34
C THR A 218 0.79 16.02 11.28
N THR A 219 1.54 16.88 10.60
CA THR A 219 2.51 16.50 9.57
C THR A 219 3.64 15.68 10.18
N ARG A 220 4.18 16.09 11.34
CA ARG A 220 5.15 15.29 12.12
C ARG A 220 4.61 13.90 12.47
N LEU A 221 3.40 13.84 13.03
CA LEU A 221 2.77 12.58 13.42
C LEU A 221 2.52 11.66 12.22
N MET A 222 2.07 12.22 11.09
CA MET A 222 1.86 11.49 9.85
C MET A 222 3.17 10.91 9.30
N ALA A 223 4.28 11.67 9.32
CA ALA A 223 5.59 11.17 8.91
C ALA A 223 6.08 10.02 9.80
N ALA A 224 5.92 10.15 11.12
CA ALA A 224 6.25 9.11 12.09
C ALA A 224 5.42 7.82 11.87
N LYS A 225 4.10 7.96 11.66
CA LYS A 225 3.20 6.82 11.37
C LYS A 225 3.51 6.16 10.02
N LEU A 226 3.81 6.96 8.98
CA LEU A 226 4.19 6.45 7.67
C LEU A 226 5.48 5.63 7.76
N ARG A 227 6.48 6.11 8.53
CA ARG A 227 7.71 5.36 8.80
C ARG A 227 7.44 4.03 9.49
N ALA A 228 6.63 4.03 10.55
CA ALA A 228 6.30 2.82 11.28
C ALA A 228 5.62 1.78 10.36
N SER A 229 4.70 2.25 9.51
CA SER A 229 4.04 1.37 8.53
C SER A 229 5.01 0.88 7.45
N MET A 230 5.94 1.73 6.99
CA MET A 230 6.91 1.38 5.95
C MET A 230 7.86 0.25 6.37
N ALA A 231 8.12 0.06 7.68
CA ALA A 231 8.96 -1.02 8.18
C ALA A 231 8.44 -2.42 7.77
N GLY A 232 7.13 -2.61 7.71
CA GLY A 232 6.49 -3.85 7.25
C GLY A 232 6.45 -4.02 5.73
N HIS A 233 6.73 -2.96 4.97
CA HIS A 233 6.54 -2.90 3.52
C HIS A 233 7.82 -2.49 2.75
N LEU A 234 9.01 -2.68 3.36
CA LEU A 234 10.31 -2.29 2.79
C LEU A 234 10.62 -2.94 1.42
N GLY A 235 9.99 -4.06 1.11
CA GLY A 235 10.11 -4.75 -0.17
C GLY A 235 9.28 -4.11 -1.29
N GLU A 236 8.25 -3.33 -0.97
CA GLU A 236 7.22 -2.94 -1.95
C GLU A 236 7.61 -1.68 -2.75
N PRO A 237 7.59 -1.75 -4.10
CA PRO A 237 7.93 -0.60 -4.95
C PRO A 237 7.04 0.63 -4.72
N ALA A 238 5.74 0.43 -4.46
CA ALA A 238 4.79 1.51 -4.27
C ALA A 238 5.14 2.41 -3.07
N TRP A 239 5.61 1.83 -1.96
CA TRP A 239 6.07 2.56 -0.78
C TRP A 239 7.36 3.35 -1.05
N LYS A 240 8.30 2.76 -1.81
CA LYS A 240 9.54 3.44 -2.21
C LYS A 240 9.26 4.62 -3.14
N THR A 241 8.36 4.46 -4.09
CA THR A 241 7.94 5.53 -5.00
C THR A 241 7.26 6.67 -4.24
N LEU A 242 6.34 6.35 -3.32
CA LEU A 242 5.67 7.34 -2.47
C LEU A 242 6.68 8.12 -1.62
N LEU A 243 7.62 7.42 -0.97
CA LEU A 243 8.66 8.08 -0.16
C LEU A 243 9.56 8.97 -1.02
N LYS A 244 9.99 8.49 -2.20
CA LYS A 244 10.81 9.27 -3.12
C LYS A 244 10.09 10.54 -3.56
N ARG A 245 8.79 10.42 -3.87
CA ARG A 245 7.93 11.53 -4.27
C ARG A 245 7.78 12.56 -3.14
N LEU A 246 7.39 12.13 -1.94
CA LEU A 246 7.24 13.01 -0.77
C LEU A 246 8.53 13.76 -0.44
N ARG A 247 9.68 13.09 -0.53
CA ARG A 247 10.99 13.72 -0.31
C ARG A 247 11.35 14.73 -1.40
N ALA A 248 10.93 14.51 -2.64
CA ALA A 248 11.19 15.44 -3.76
C ALA A 248 10.27 16.65 -3.70
N GLU A 249 8.99 16.46 -3.36
CA GLU A 249 7.96 17.51 -3.42
C GLU A 249 7.87 18.36 -2.16
N SER A 250 8.36 17.89 -1.01
CA SER A 250 8.28 18.65 0.26
C SER A 250 9.60 18.63 1.04
N ALA A 251 10.18 19.82 1.23
CA ALA A 251 11.33 20.02 2.11
C ALA A 251 10.95 19.79 3.59
N GLU A 252 9.76 20.21 3.99
CA GLU A 252 9.21 20.00 5.34
C GLU A 252 9.07 18.49 5.64
N PHE A 253 8.59 17.71 4.67
CA PHE A 253 8.52 16.26 4.82
C PHE A 253 9.92 15.65 5.02
N ARG A 254 10.93 16.08 4.27
CA ARG A 254 12.30 15.58 4.45
C ARG A 254 12.80 15.82 5.86
N GLU A 255 12.60 17.02 6.38
CA GLU A 255 13.00 17.37 7.73
C GLU A 255 12.27 16.53 8.79
N ASN A 256 10.93 16.47 8.72
CA ASN A 256 10.13 15.67 9.64
C ASN A 256 10.45 14.17 9.54
N TRP A 257 10.74 13.69 8.34
CA TRP A 257 11.18 12.32 8.12
C TRP A 257 12.54 12.12 8.80
N ASP A 258 13.56 12.91 8.50
CA ASP A 258 14.92 12.67 8.99
C ASP A 258 15.10 12.88 10.52
N ARG A 259 14.08 13.38 11.22
CA ARG A 259 14.01 13.40 12.70
C ARG A 259 13.79 12.03 13.35
N TYR A 260 13.43 10.99 12.59
CA TYR A 260 13.22 9.60 13.06
C TYR A 260 12.29 9.47 14.29
N GLU A 261 11.35 10.41 14.47
CA GLU A 261 10.37 10.32 15.54
C GLU A 261 9.47 9.09 15.33
N VAL A 262 9.29 8.30 16.38
CA VAL A 262 8.31 7.20 16.44
C VAL A 262 7.14 7.71 17.26
N ALA A 263 5.96 7.74 16.65
CA ALA A 263 4.79 8.39 17.21
C ALA A 263 4.38 7.80 18.57
N ALA A 264 4.31 8.66 19.59
CA ALA A 264 3.53 8.36 20.80
C ALA A 264 2.04 8.49 20.47
N THR A 265 1.23 7.52 20.91
CA THR A 265 -0.23 7.56 20.79
C THR A 265 -0.78 8.79 21.52
N ARG A 266 -1.38 9.73 20.79
CA ARG A 266 -2.10 10.90 21.35
C ARG A 266 -3.47 11.07 20.70
N GLY A 267 -4.29 11.88 21.39
CA GLY A 267 -5.75 11.86 21.42
C GLY A 267 -6.47 11.63 20.10
N LYS A 268 -7.61 10.95 20.19
CA LYS A 268 -8.53 10.72 19.07
C LYS A 268 -9.14 12.04 18.56
N THR A 269 -9.20 13.09 19.37
CA THR A 269 -9.82 14.36 18.96
C THR A 269 -8.94 15.16 18.00
N LYS A 270 -9.50 15.57 16.86
CA LYS A 270 -8.90 16.44 15.84
C LYS A 270 -9.70 17.72 15.68
N LYS A 271 -9.02 18.78 15.23
CA LYS A 271 -9.63 20.08 14.93
C LYS A 271 -9.35 20.45 13.48
N PHE A 272 -10.41 20.78 12.76
CA PHE A 272 -10.36 21.22 11.37
C PHE A 272 -10.89 22.64 11.23
N ALA A 273 -10.21 23.47 10.46
CA ALA A 273 -10.69 24.80 10.08
C ALA A 273 -11.36 24.69 8.71
N ASN A 274 -12.65 24.96 8.64
CA ASN A 274 -13.38 24.92 7.38
C ASN A 274 -13.84 26.33 6.99
N PRO A 275 -13.63 26.76 5.72
CA PRO A 275 -13.99 28.12 5.29
C PRO A 275 -15.50 28.39 5.32
N TYR A 276 -16.35 27.36 5.28
CA TYR A 276 -17.81 27.51 5.23
C TYR A 276 -18.45 27.51 6.63
N VAL A 277 -17.96 26.67 7.54
CA VAL A 277 -18.59 26.43 8.85
C VAL A 277 -17.70 26.76 10.05
N GLY A 278 -16.47 27.21 9.80
CA GLY A 278 -15.50 27.57 10.84
C GLY A 278 -14.81 26.35 11.46
N LEU A 279 -14.50 26.43 12.75
CA LEU A 279 -13.76 25.40 13.47
C LEU A 279 -14.67 24.20 13.80
N VAL A 280 -14.25 23.00 13.41
CA VAL A 280 -14.97 21.75 13.71
C VAL A 280 -14.06 20.83 14.54
N THR A 281 -14.55 20.38 15.68
CA THR A 281 -13.86 19.42 16.55
C THR A 281 -14.49 18.04 16.40
N VAL A 282 -13.70 17.03 16.05
CA VAL A 282 -14.17 15.69 15.74
C VAL A 282 -13.32 14.63 16.41
N ASP A 283 -13.90 13.47 16.70
CA ASP A 283 -13.16 12.32 17.19
C ASP A 283 -12.78 11.38 16.06
N HIS A 284 -11.49 11.10 15.91
CA HIS A 284 -10.91 10.18 14.94
C HIS A 284 -11.14 8.74 15.40
N THR A 285 -11.87 7.98 14.60
CA THR A 285 -12.10 6.55 14.81
C THR A 285 -11.68 5.75 13.59
N ASP A 286 -10.85 4.72 13.80
CA ASP A 286 -10.43 3.77 12.77
C ASP A 286 -11.27 2.49 12.88
N LEU A 287 -11.95 2.12 11.79
CA LEU A 287 -12.72 0.89 11.64
C LEU A 287 -12.07 0.01 10.57
N TRP A 288 -11.42 -1.07 11.00
CA TRP A 288 -10.72 -1.98 10.08
C TRP A 288 -11.72 -2.86 9.33
N LEU A 289 -11.77 -2.73 8.01
CA LEU A 289 -12.71 -3.48 7.16
C LEU A 289 -12.18 -4.88 6.86
N ALA A 290 -10.86 -4.99 6.67
CA ALA A 290 -10.13 -6.24 6.52
C ALA A 290 -8.70 -6.02 7.07
N PRO A 291 -8.40 -6.42 8.31
CA PRO A 291 -7.11 -6.18 8.95
C PRO A 291 -5.93 -6.68 8.12
N ASP A 292 -6.09 -7.80 7.42
CA ASP A 292 -5.06 -8.44 6.60
C ASP A 292 -4.75 -7.67 5.30
N LEU A 293 -5.69 -6.84 4.83
CA LEU A 293 -5.55 -6.03 3.61
C LEU A 293 -5.12 -4.58 3.91
N GLY A 294 -5.05 -4.21 5.19
CA GLY A 294 -4.64 -2.88 5.63
C GLY A 294 -5.63 -1.75 5.28
N ALA A 295 -6.83 -2.08 4.77
CA ALA A 295 -7.86 -1.10 4.47
C ALA A 295 -8.68 -0.79 5.73
N ARG A 296 -8.85 0.50 6.00
CA ARG A 296 -9.66 1.00 7.11
C ARG A 296 -10.57 2.12 6.67
N MET A 297 -11.73 2.16 7.28
CA MET A 297 -12.61 3.32 7.26
C MET A 297 -12.23 4.23 8.42
N VAL A 298 -12.00 5.49 8.12
CA VAL A 298 -11.75 6.55 9.09
C VAL A 298 -13.00 7.39 9.18
N THR A 299 -13.54 7.54 10.38
CA THR A 299 -14.70 8.38 10.65
C THR A 299 -14.34 9.51 11.59
N TYR A 300 -15.08 10.62 11.44
CA TYR A 300 -14.92 11.84 12.22
C TYR A 300 -16.24 12.27 12.87
N PRO A 301 -16.82 11.48 13.80
CA PRO A 301 -17.95 11.93 14.59
C PRO A 301 -17.69 13.27 15.29
N PRO A 302 -18.71 14.15 15.41
CA PRO A 302 -18.57 15.40 16.14
C PRO A 302 -18.25 15.15 17.61
N HIS A 303 -17.31 15.92 18.16
CA HIS A 303 -16.94 15.83 19.57
C HIS A 303 -17.97 16.50 20.49
N ASP A 304 -18.62 17.55 19.97
CA ASP A 304 -19.59 18.38 20.69
C ASP A 304 -20.77 18.77 19.78
N GLU A 305 -21.80 19.32 20.39
CA GLU A 305 -23.04 19.70 19.71
C GLU A 305 -22.81 20.82 18.67
N GLU A 306 -21.94 21.76 18.97
CA GLU A 306 -21.57 22.85 18.06
C GLU A 306 -20.92 22.30 16.78
N SER A 307 -20.03 21.31 16.91
CA SER A 307 -19.40 20.63 15.79
C SER A 307 -20.40 19.77 15.03
N ARG A 308 -21.39 19.17 15.70
CA ARG A 308 -22.50 18.45 15.03
C ARG A 308 -23.29 19.38 14.13
N GLU A 309 -23.74 20.53 14.65
CA GLU A 309 -24.48 21.54 13.88
C GLU A 309 -23.65 22.09 12.71
N ARG A 310 -22.35 22.31 12.91
CA ARG A 310 -21.44 22.75 11.84
C ARG A 310 -21.29 21.70 10.74
N LEU A 311 -21.20 20.41 11.09
CA LEU A 311 -21.14 19.33 10.10
C LEU A 311 -22.45 19.18 9.33
N GLU A 312 -23.60 19.36 9.99
CA GLU A 312 -24.91 19.38 9.34
C GLU A 312 -25.05 20.54 8.36
N LYS A 313 -24.62 21.75 8.75
CA LYS A 313 -24.56 22.90 7.85
C LYS A 313 -23.63 22.65 6.66
N LEU A 314 -22.48 22.03 6.90
CA LEU A 314 -21.53 21.68 5.84
C LEU A 314 -22.14 20.69 4.85
N HIS A 315 -22.86 19.68 5.34
CA HIS A 315 -23.57 18.71 4.52
C HIS A 315 -24.68 19.34 3.69
N ALA A 316 -25.45 20.27 4.28
CA ALA A 316 -26.48 21.01 3.54
C ALA A 316 -25.88 21.81 2.37
N ILE A 317 -24.77 22.53 2.59
CA ILE A 317 -24.05 23.28 1.54
C ILE A 317 -23.58 22.34 0.41
N VAL A 318 -23.17 21.12 0.75
CA VAL A 318 -22.76 20.12 -0.23
C VAL A 318 -23.93 19.69 -1.10
N LEU A 319 -25.08 19.38 -0.49
CA LEU A 319 -26.28 18.95 -1.20
C LEU A 319 -26.84 20.05 -2.11
N GLU A 320 -26.81 21.30 -1.64
CA GLU A 320 -27.22 22.46 -2.44
C GLU A 320 -26.32 22.63 -3.68
N ALA A 321 -25.00 22.58 -3.51
CA ALA A 321 -24.05 22.71 -4.61
C ALA A 321 -24.18 21.59 -5.66
N GLU A 322 -24.49 20.36 -5.24
CA GLU A 322 -24.75 19.26 -6.18
C GLU A 322 -26.07 19.42 -6.92
N ALA A 323 -27.13 19.87 -6.23
CA ALA A 323 -28.42 20.11 -6.87
C ALA A 323 -28.32 21.22 -7.94
N GLU A 324 -27.54 22.28 -7.68
CA GLU A 324 -27.23 23.32 -8.65
C GLU A 324 -26.45 22.77 -9.85
N ALA A 325 -25.39 21.99 -9.61
CA ALA A 325 -24.60 21.38 -10.69
C ALA A 325 -25.42 20.40 -11.55
N GLU A 326 -26.32 19.62 -10.94
CA GLU A 326 -27.23 18.73 -11.67
C GLU A 326 -28.27 19.52 -12.49
N ALA A 327 -28.78 20.63 -11.96
CA ALA A 327 -29.72 21.49 -12.67
C ALA A 327 -29.06 22.15 -13.90
N GLU A 328 -27.83 22.65 -13.75
CA GLU A 328 -27.04 23.20 -14.85
C GLU A 328 -26.76 22.14 -15.93
N ALA A 329 -26.32 20.94 -15.53
CA ALA A 329 -26.07 19.85 -16.46
C ALA A 329 -27.34 19.38 -17.21
N ARG A 330 -28.52 19.45 -16.57
CA ARG A 330 -29.80 19.17 -17.24
C ARG A 330 -30.15 20.25 -18.26
N ALA A 331 -30.00 21.52 -17.91
CA ALA A 331 -30.26 22.64 -18.82
C ALA A 331 -29.34 22.58 -20.06
N GLU A 332 -28.05 22.30 -19.89
CA GLU A 332 -27.12 22.15 -21.02
C GLU A 332 -27.47 20.97 -21.94
N ASN A 333 -27.93 19.85 -21.36
CA ASN A 333 -28.35 18.68 -22.14
C ASN A 333 -29.65 18.95 -22.92
N GLU A 334 -30.59 19.69 -22.34
CA GLU A 334 -31.83 20.11 -23.00
C GLU A 334 -31.57 21.10 -24.14
N ASP A 335 -30.68 22.07 -23.93
CA ASP A 335 -30.24 23.01 -24.98
C ASP A 335 -29.52 22.29 -26.13
N ARG A 336 -28.67 21.31 -25.82
CA ARG A 336 -27.98 20.49 -26.83
C ARG A 336 -28.93 19.59 -27.61
N ALA A 337 -29.97 19.06 -26.96
CA ALA A 337 -31.02 18.28 -27.61
C ALA A 337 -31.89 19.16 -28.51
N GLY A 338 -32.26 20.36 -28.06
CA GLY A 338 -32.99 21.35 -28.84
C GLY A 338 -32.22 21.84 -30.06
N ALA A 339 -30.91 22.07 -29.92
CA ALA A 339 -30.03 22.45 -31.03
C ALA A 339 -29.91 21.34 -32.09
N ARG A 340 -29.79 20.07 -31.68
CA ARG A 340 -29.80 18.92 -32.62
C ARG A 340 -31.10 18.81 -33.40
N SER A 341 -32.24 18.97 -32.72
CA SER A 341 -33.56 18.94 -33.36
C SER A 341 -33.75 20.06 -34.39
N ARG A 342 -33.23 21.27 -34.13
CA ARG A 342 -33.29 22.38 -35.11
C ARG A 342 -32.38 22.16 -36.33
N VAL A 343 -31.22 21.54 -36.16
CA VAL A 343 -30.32 21.21 -37.28
C VAL A 343 -30.92 20.10 -38.15
N GLU A 344 -31.58 19.10 -37.56
CA GLU A 344 -32.31 18.07 -38.31
C GLU A 344 -33.52 18.65 -39.07
N ALA A 345 -34.25 19.59 -38.46
CA ALA A 345 -35.36 20.27 -39.12
C ALA A 345 -34.92 21.20 -40.27
N ALA A 346 -33.74 21.82 -40.15
CA ALA A 346 -33.19 22.71 -41.18
C ALA A 346 -32.49 21.96 -42.34
N GLY A 347 -32.06 20.71 -42.14
CA GLY A 347 -31.47 19.85 -43.18
C GLY A 347 -32.50 19.06 -44.00
N ALA A 348 -33.78 19.18 -43.69
CA ALA A 348 -34.89 18.50 -44.36
C ALA A 348 -35.68 19.39 -45.35
N VAL A 349 -35.19 20.62 -45.61
CA VAL A 349 -35.71 21.56 -46.62
C VAL A 349 -34.68 21.69 -47.73
#